data_AF-A0A226BXG4-F1
#
_entry.id   AF-A0A226BXG4-F1
#
_cell.length_a   1.000
_cell.length_b   1.000
_cell.length_c   1.000
_cell.angle_alpha   90.00
_cell.angle_beta   90.00
_cell.angle_gamma   90.00
#
_symmetry.space_group_name_H-M   'P 1'
#
loop_
_entity.id
_entity.type
_entity.pdbx_description
1 polymer ?
#
loop_
_entity_poly.entity_id
_entity_poly.type
_entity_poly.pdbx_seq_one_letter_code
_entity_poly.pdbx_strand_id
1 'polypeptide(L)'
;MVGIMIKNFDNKLVNFLLQDKNTELAYLANVGLEKENIRVDKNGRLALTPHTKAFGNKLHNPYIKTDLSESQIEVITPVCNSIENVYQILDDPAGFRFY
;
A
#
# COMPACT_ATOMS: atom_id res chain seq x y z
N MET A 1 -3.22 7.54 5.60
CA MET A 1 -4.27 7.27 4.60
C MET A 1 -4.01 5.88 4.02
N VAL A 2 -5.04 5.07 3.77
CA VAL A 2 -4.89 3.83 2.99
C VAL A 2 -5.51 4.10 1.64
N GLY A 3 -4.68 4.10 0.59
CA GLY A 3 -5.12 4.20 -0.79
C GLY A 3 -5.28 2.80 -1.36
N ILE A 4 -6.48 2.48 -1.86
CA ILE A 4 -6.65 1.37 -2.80
C ILE A 4 -6.52 1.99 -4.18
N MET A 5 -5.39 1.76 -4.84
CA MET A 5 -5.19 2.28 -6.19
C MET A 5 -5.92 1.38 -7.19
N ILE A 6 -7.15 1.75 -7.55
CA ILE A 6 -7.89 1.14 -8.64
C ILE A 6 -7.96 2.14 -9.81
N LYS A 7 -7.13 1.93 -10.85
CA LYS A 7 -7.11 2.81 -12.02
C LYS A 7 -8.09 2.34 -13.10
N ASN A 8 -8.87 3.28 -13.63
CA ASN A 8 -9.66 3.17 -14.85
C ASN A 8 -10.46 1.86 -15.03
N PHE A 9 -11.54 1.70 -14.28
CA PHE A 9 -12.58 0.77 -14.74
C PHE A 9 -13.25 1.37 -15.99
N ASP A 10 -13.04 0.73 -17.14
CA ASP A 10 -13.84 0.99 -18.33
C ASP A 10 -15.33 0.82 -17.97
N ASN A 11 -16.19 1.76 -18.36
CA ASN A 11 -17.64 1.64 -18.16
C ASN A 11 -18.19 0.33 -18.72
N LYS A 12 -17.57 -0.24 -19.76
CA LYS A 12 -17.88 -1.59 -20.24
C LYS A 12 -17.58 -2.67 -19.21
N LEU A 13 -16.44 -2.59 -18.52
CA LEU A 13 -16.06 -3.51 -17.46
C LEU A 13 -16.97 -3.36 -16.24
N VAL A 14 -17.30 -2.12 -15.84
CA VAL A 14 -18.27 -1.88 -14.75
C VAL A 14 -19.63 -2.50 -15.10
N ASN A 15 -20.17 -2.19 -16.28
CA ASN A 15 -21.45 -2.72 -16.71
C ASN A 15 -21.43 -4.25 -16.84
N PHE A 16 -20.30 -4.84 -17.25
CA PHE A 16 -20.12 -6.29 -17.29
C PHE A 16 -20.13 -6.92 -15.89
N LEU A 17 -19.43 -6.33 -14.92
CA LEU A 17 -19.38 -6.81 -13.54
C LEU A 17 -20.71 -6.63 -12.79
N LEU A 18 -21.49 -5.61 -13.15
CA LEU A 18 -22.83 -5.35 -12.61
C LEU A 18 -23.92 -6.26 -13.19
N GLN A 19 -23.64 -7.03 -14.25
CA GLN A 19 -24.55 -8.07 -14.70
C GLN A 19 -24.62 -9.18 -13.67
N ASP A 20 -25.85 -9.64 -13.40
CA ASP A 20 -26.14 -10.70 -12.43
C ASP A 20 -25.23 -11.91 -12.70
N LYS A 21 -24.50 -12.37 -11.67
CA LYS A 21 -23.46 -13.44 -11.64
C LYS A 21 -22.00 -13.06 -11.95
N ASN A 22 -21.69 -11.86 -12.44
CA ASN A 22 -20.30 -11.50 -12.78
C ASN A 22 -19.55 -10.74 -11.67
N THR A 23 -20.25 -10.26 -10.65
CA THR A 23 -19.64 -9.50 -9.55
C THR A 23 -18.60 -10.31 -8.78
N GLU A 24 -18.78 -11.63 -8.71
CA GLU A 24 -17.81 -12.55 -8.09
C GLU A 24 -16.43 -12.51 -8.76
N LEU A 25 -16.36 -12.16 -10.05
CA LEU A 25 -15.08 -12.02 -10.76
C LEU A 25 -14.23 -10.88 -10.21
N ALA A 26 -14.84 -9.89 -9.54
CA ALA A 26 -14.09 -8.81 -8.90
C ALA A 26 -13.25 -9.32 -7.71
N TYR A 27 -13.69 -10.38 -7.03
CA TYR A 27 -12.93 -11.00 -5.94
C TYR A 27 -11.71 -11.80 -6.42
N LEU A 28 -11.62 -12.08 -7.74
CA LEU A 28 -10.45 -12.71 -8.35
C LEU A 28 -9.39 -11.69 -8.78
N ALA A 29 -9.65 -10.39 -8.59
CA ALA A 29 -8.71 -9.36 -8.95
C ALA A 29 -7.45 -9.41 -8.06
N ASN A 30 -6.32 -9.06 -8.66
CA ASN A 30 -5.12 -8.81 -7.89
C ASN A 30 -5.23 -7.46 -7.16
N VAL A 31 -4.76 -7.41 -5.92
CA VAL A 31 -4.89 -6.26 -5.01
C VAL A 31 -3.52 -5.88 -4.46
N GLY A 32 -3.25 -4.58 -4.39
CA GLY A 32 -2.12 -4.01 -3.65
C GLY A 32 -2.59 -2.79 -2.85
N LEU A 33 -1.87 -2.47 -1.77
CA LEU A 33 -2.19 -1.33 -0.90
C LEU A 33 -0.99 -0.40 -0.75
N GLU A 34 -1.30 0.89 -0.68
CA GLU A 34 -0.38 1.97 -0.32
C GLU A 34 -0.88 2.61 0.99
N LYS A 35 0.00 2.67 1.99
CA LYS A 35 -0.30 3.21 3.33
C LYS A 35 0.67 4.33 3.67
N GLU A 36 0.14 5.55 3.73
CA GLU A 36 0.90 6.74 4.07
C GLU A 36 0.70 7.18 5.53
N ASN A 37 1.79 7.50 6.21
CA ASN A 37 1.78 7.99 7.59
C ASN A 37 2.84 9.07 7.81
N ILE A 38 2.54 10.02 8.69
CA ILE A 38 3.49 11.04 9.13
C ILE A 38 4.23 10.54 10.38
N ARG A 39 5.56 10.57 10.34
CA ARG A 39 6.40 10.30 11.50
C ARG A 39 6.35 11.47 12.48
N VAL A 40 6.23 11.14 13.76
CA VAL A 40 6.21 12.12 14.85
C VAL A 40 7.24 11.77 15.93
N ASP A 41 7.69 12.78 16.67
CA ASP A 41 8.46 12.61 17.89
C ASP A 41 7.57 12.13 19.06
N LYS A 42 8.19 11.87 20.22
CA LYS A 42 7.48 11.43 21.43
C LYS A 42 6.43 12.43 21.96
N ASN A 43 6.44 13.67 21.48
CA ASN A 43 5.51 14.72 21.86
C ASN A 43 4.42 14.93 20.78
N GLY A 44 4.39 14.09 19.74
CA GLY A 44 3.45 14.22 18.61
C GLY A 44 3.83 15.31 17.60
N ARG A 45 5.05 15.86 17.65
CA ARG A 45 5.53 16.86 16.68
C ARG A 45 6.09 16.18 15.44
N LEU A 46 6.01 16.84 14.28
CA LEU A 46 6.58 16.33 13.02
C LEU A 46 8.05 15.93 13.20
N ALA A 47 8.40 14.70 12.80
CA ALA A 47 9.75 14.19 12.97
C ALA A 47 10.71 14.75 11.90
N LEU A 48 11.56 15.70 12.29
CA LEU A 48 12.54 16.32 11.37
C LEU A 48 13.80 15.47 11.11
N THR A 49 13.87 14.26 11.65
CA THR A 49 14.98 13.36 11.37
C THR A 49 14.93 12.86 9.93
N PRO A 50 16.06 12.53 9.31
CA PRO A 50 16.07 11.86 8.00
C PRO A 50 15.32 10.53 8.00
N HIS A 51 15.00 10.02 6.81
CA HIS A 51 14.49 8.67 6.61
C HIS A 51 15.35 7.62 7.32
N THR A 52 14.70 6.68 8.01
CA THR A 52 15.37 5.70 8.87
C THR A 52 16.22 4.74 8.05
N LYS A 53 17.52 4.66 8.32
CA LYS A 53 18.45 3.74 7.63
C LYS A 53 18.04 2.27 7.67
N ALA A 54 17.30 1.85 8.71
CA ALA A 54 16.77 0.50 8.85
C ALA A 54 15.77 0.11 7.75
N PHE A 55 15.16 1.09 7.07
CA PHE A 55 14.28 0.88 5.92
C PHE A 55 15.02 0.99 4.58
N GLY A 56 16.36 1.07 4.59
CA GLY A 56 17.14 1.16 3.36
C GLY A 56 17.04 2.52 2.67
N ASN A 57 17.20 2.51 1.35
CA ASN A 57 17.20 3.73 0.54
C ASN A 57 15.79 4.04 0.03
N LYS A 58 15.20 5.15 0.49
CA LYS A 58 13.86 5.62 0.10
C LYS A 58 13.62 5.77 -1.41
N LEU A 59 14.66 5.91 -2.24
CA LEU A 59 14.52 6.00 -3.71
C LEU A 59 14.45 4.63 -4.39
N HIS A 60 15.04 3.60 -3.77
CA HIS A 60 15.23 2.29 -4.39
C HIS A 60 14.49 1.15 -3.68
N ASN A 61 14.11 1.30 -2.41
CA ASN A 61 13.33 0.29 -1.70
C ASN A 61 11.90 0.24 -2.28
N PRO A 62 11.44 -0.86 -2.88
CA PRO A 62 10.13 -0.92 -3.51
C PRO A 62 8.95 -0.91 -2.52
N TYR A 63 9.16 -1.19 -1.23
CA TYR A 63 8.08 -1.35 -0.26
C TYR A 63 7.99 -0.25 0.79
N ILE A 64 9.11 0.40 1.15
CA ILE A 64 9.10 1.47 2.15
C ILE A 64 9.85 2.67 1.59
N LYS A 65 9.12 3.75 1.33
CA LYS A 65 9.62 4.99 0.74
C LYS A 65 9.15 6.21 1.51
N THR A 66 9.48 7.37 0.97
CA THR A 66 8.84 8.64 1.32
C THR A 66 8.02 9.11 0.13
N ASP A 67 6.84 9.66 0.41
CA ASP A 67 6.03 10.35 -0.61
C ASP A 67 6.42 11.85 -0.66
N LEU A 68 5.50 12.79 -0.37
CA LEU A 68 5.72 14.22 -0.53
C LEU A 68 6.83 14.78 0.37
N SER A 69 7.01 14.25 1.59
CA SER A 69 7.95 14.78 2.57
C SER A 69 8.84 13.72 3.22
N GLU A 70 10.00 14.14 3.72
CA GLU A 70 10.93 13.24 4.44
C GLU A 70 10.31 12.57 5.67
N SER A 71 9.28 13.21 6.24
CA SER A 71 8.56 12.71 7.41
C SER A 71 7.40 11.80 7.04
N GLN A 72 6.94 11.79 5.78
CA GLN A 72 5.82 10.99 5.32
C GLN A 72 6.32 9.66 4.78
N ILE A 73 6.17 8.61 5.58
CA ILE A 73 6.49 7.25 5.16
C ILE A 73 5.32 6.69 4.37
N GLU A 74 5.65 6.08 3.25
CA GLU A 74 4.74 5.31 2.41
C GLU A 74 5.16 3.84 2.48
N VAL A 75 4.21 2.97 2.84
CA VAL A 75 4.38 1.52 2.81
C VAL A 75 3.53 0.97 1.66
N ILE A 76 4.18 0.24 0.75
CA ILE A 76 3.59 -0.30 -0.47
C ILE A 76 3.68 -1.82 -0.37
N THR A 77 2.55 -2.52 -0.51
CA THR A 77 2.56 -3.99 -0.55
C THR A 77 2.90 -4.49 -1.96
N PRO A 78 3.46 -5.70 -2.10
CA PRO A 78 3.37 -6.42 -3.35
C PRO A 78 1.91 -6.55 -3.81
N VAL A 79 1.74 -6.83 -5.10
CA VAL A 79 0.46 -7.22 -5.65
C VAL A 79 0.15 -8.67 -5.22
N CYS A 80 -1.00 -8.87 -4.56
CA CYS A 80 -1.46 -10.15 -4.07
C CYS A 80 -2.74 -10.60 -4.77
N ASN A 81 -3.03 -11.89 -4.72
CA ASN A 81 -4.24 -12.50 -5.29
C ASN A 81 -5.42 -12.58 -4.31
N SER A 82 -5.26 -12.05 -3.10
CA SER A 82 -6.33 -11.96 -2.10
C SER A 82 -6.07 -10.79 -1.16
N ILE A 83 -7.14 -10.26 -0.57
CA ILE A 83 -7.07 -9.16 0.40
C ILE A 83 -6.38 -9.62 1.69
N GLU A 84 -6.60 -10.87 2.10
CA GLU A 84 -6.01 -11.48 3.30
C GLU A 84 -4.49 -11.51 3.21
N ASN A 85 -3.93 -11.85 2.04
CA ASN A 85 -2.48 -11.86 1.83
C ASN A 85 -1.89 -10.46 1.96
N VAL A 86 -2.60 -9.44 1.48
CA VAL A 86 -2.17 -8.03 1.63
C VAL A 86 -2.10 -7.65 3.10
N TYR A 87 -3.14 -7.98 3.89
CA TYR A 87 -3.16 -7.68 5.32
C TYR A 87 -2.08 -8.44 6.09
N GLN A 88 -1.84 -9.71 5.76
CA GLN A 88 -0.75 -10.49 6.37
C GLN A 88 0.62 -9.83 6.16
N ILE A 89 0.88 -9.29 4.96
CA ILE A 89 2.13 -8.58 4.67
C ILE A 89 2.21 -7.26 5.45
N LEU A 90 1.09 -6.52 5.57
CA LEU A 90 1.04 -5.26 6.33
C LEU A 90 1.22 -5.46 7.84
N ASP A 91 0.70 -6.56 8.39
CA ASP A 91 0.73 -6.85 9.81
C ASP A 91 2.04 -7.54 10.25
N ASP A 92 2.82 -8.10 9.33
CA ASP A 92 4.12 -8.69 9.63
C ASP A 92 5.24 -7.63 9.68
N PRO A 93 5.82 -7.33 10.86
CA PRO A 93 6.93 -6.39 10.99
C PRO A 93 8.21 -6.83 10.26
N ALA A 94 8.33 -8.14 9.98
CA ALA A 94 9.42 -8.74 9.22
C ALA A 94 9.05 -8.95 7.74
N GLY A 95 7.77 -8.87 7.37
CA GLY A 95 7.28 -9.14 6.01
C GLY A 95 8.00 -8.28 4.97
N PHE A 96 8.29 -7.02 5.29
CA PHE A 96 9.03 -6.11 4.41
C PHE A 96 10.56 -6.28 4.40
N ARG A 97 11.11 -7.20 5.20
CA ARG A 97 12.55 -7.53 5.20
C ARG A 97 12.93 -8.66 4.24
N PHE A 98 11.94 -9.41 3.74
CA PHE A 98 12.17 -10.64 2.97
C PHE A 98 11.75 -10.56 1.50
N TYR A 99 11.38 -9.36 1.03
CA TYR A 99 11.10 -9.09 -0.38
C TYR A 99 12.00 -7.99 -0.94
#